data_AF-A0A954Q3M7-F1
#
_entry.id   AF-A0A954Q3M7-F1
#
_cell.length_a   1.000
_cell.length_b   1.000
_cell.length_c   1.000
_cell.angle_alpha   90.00
_cell.angle_beta   90.00
_cell.angle_gamma   90.00
#
_symmetry.space_group_name_H-M   'P 1'
#
loop_
_entity.id
_entity.type
_entity.pdbx_description
1 polymer ?
#
loop_
_entity_poly.entity_id
_entity_poly.type
_entity_poly.pdbx_seq_one_letter_code
_entity_poly.pdbx_strand_id
1 'polypeptide(L)'
;MSTKQQTERHDLAATELLEYCPALDTPQHIVDSLAVGLTHLRNMLLVRARDDVERKYGADSLVGTSMSDIERQDHLAKVEIEAYAAIVVNDEVIRSGYVGDDAEWFLPWMFHLRLGDAYKSVMDKRVEYYESRTIEERRLKFVSVLQRVLPESARAPLVLFRLFPRAIRILTAVAFGDPLRAKELRAEQIGFLPGIVDCHECHGRVLDNEDSCRCCGNPVWNFTFLLSD
;
A
#
# COMPACT_ATOMS: atom_id res chain seq x y z
N MET A 1 -16.75 10.57 4.69
CA MET A 1 -15.97 11.82 4.86
C MET A 1 -16.34 12.75 3.72
N SER A 2 -16.62 14.02 4.00
CA SER A 2 -16.92 14.99 2.93
C SER A 2 -15.65 15.29 2.12
N THR A 3 -15.75 15.53 0.81
CA THR A 3 -14.63 15.98 -0.03
C THR A 3 -13.89 17.16 0.59
N LYS A 4 -14.63 18.07 1.24
CA LYS A 4 -14.07 19.22 1.96
C LYS A 4 -13.15 18.82 3.11
N GLN A 5 -13.55 17.85 3.93
CA GLN A 5 -12.76 17.34 5.06
C GLN A 5 -11.48 16.63 4.58
N GLN A 6 -11.53 16.01 3.39
CA GLN A 6 -10.35 15.37 2.81
C GLN A 6 -9.32 16.39 2.34
N THR A 7 -9.76 17.44 1.64
CA THR A 7 -8.90 18.55 1.22
C THR A 7 -8.25 19.24 2.41
N GLU A 8 -9.04 19.62 3.43
CA GLU A 8 -8.51 20.27 4.65
C GLU A 8 -7.43 19.43 5.34
N ARG A 9 -7.59 18.10 5.37
CA ARG A 9 -6.59 17.19 5.94
C ARG A 9 -5.32 17.12 5.10
N HIS A 10 -5.42 17.14 3.78
CA HIS A 10 -4.24 17.13 2.90
C HIS A 10 -3.45 18.44 3.05
N ASP A 11 -4.14 19.57 3.06
CA ASP A 11 -3.51 20.89 3.22
C ASP A 11 -2.79 21.02 4.58
N LEU A 12 -3.43 20.52 5.65
CA LEU A 12 -2.80 20.45 6.97
C LEU A 12 -1.56 19.53 6.96
N ALA A 13 -1.69 18.32 6.40
CA ALA A 13 -0.58 17.38 6.33
C ALA A 13 0.61 17.93 5.52
N ALA A 14 0.35 18.69 4.46
CA ALA A 14 1.38 19.34 3.66
C ALA A 14 2.07 20.47 4.43
N THR A 15 1.32 21.23 5.23
CA THR A 15 1.86 22.25 6.13
C THR A 15 2.78 21.62 7.17
N GLU A 16 2.32 20.57 7.85
CA GLU A 16 3.12 19.84 8.85
C GLU A 16 4.39 19.25 8.21
N LEU A 17 4.28 18.64 7.02
CA LEU A 17 5.42 18.10 6.29
C LEU A 17 6.48 19.18 5.99
N LEU A 18 6.05 20.38 5.60
CA LEU A 18 6.96 21.51 5.37
C LEU A 18 7.62 22.02 6.66
N GLU A 19 6.89 22.02 7.78
CA GLU A 19 7.42 22.41 9.09
C GLU A 19 8.54 21.47 9.55
N TYR A 20 8.33 20.15 9.42
CA TYR A 20 9.35 19.15 9.78
C TYR A 20 10.48 19.04 8.76
N CYS A 21 10.20 19.32 7.48
CA CYS A 21 11.17 19.20 6.38
C CYS A 21 11.17 20.45 5.50
N PRO A 22 11.74 21.59 5.96
CA PRO A 22 11.69 22.87 5.23
C PRO A 22 12.44 22.87 3.90
N ALA A 23 13.29 21.86 3.66
CA ALA A 23 14.04 21.70 2.42
C ALA A 23 13.22 21.02 1.30
N LEU A 24 11.98 20.58 1.56
CA LEU A 24 11.11 20.00 0.53
C LEU A 24 10.44 21.11 -0.29
N ASP A 25 10.66 21.08 -1.60
CA ASP A 25 10.11 22.10 -2.51
C ASP A 25 8.60 21.92 -2.78
N THR A 26 8.07 20.69 -2.66
CA THR A 26 6.71 20.34 -3.11
C THR A 26 5.93 19.48 -2.11
N PRO A 27 5.74 19.92 -0.85
CA PRO A 27 5.08 19.13 0.21
C PRO A 27 3.64 18.71 -0.17
N GLN A 28 2.88 19.59 -0.82
CA GLN A 28 1.53 19.28 -1.29
C GLN A 28 1.52 18.12 -2.30
N HIS A 29 2.45 18.14 -3.25
CA HIS A 29 2.58 17.07 -4.23
C HIS A 29 2.88 15.73 -3.57
N ILE A 30 3.79 15.71 -2.59
CA ILE A 30 4.13 14.50 -1.83
C ILE A 30 2.89 13.94 -1.14
N VAL A 31 2.14 14.80 -0.42
CA VAL A 31 0.92 14.40 0.29
C VAL A 31 -0.13 13.83 -0.65
N ASP A 32 -0.42 14.54 -1.74
CA ASP A 32 -1.42 14.10 -2.71
C ASP A 32 -0.99 12.81 -3.42
N SER A 33 0.28 12.71 -3.80
CA SER A 33 0.86 11.54 -4.46
C SER A 33 0.84 10.30 -3.56
N LEU A 34 1.21 10.42 -2.29
CA LEU A 34 1.07 9.35 -1.30
C LEU A 34 -0.40 9.00 -1.07
N ALA A 35 -1.27 10.00 -0.93
CA ALA A 35 -2.66 9.76 -0.57
C ALA A 35 -3.45 9.09 -1.69
N VAL A 36 -3.30 9.56 -2.93
CA VAL A 36 -3.92 8.96 -4.12
C VAL A 36 -3.30 7.59 -4.38
N GLY A 37 -1.97 7.53 -4.38
CA GLY A 37 -1.24 6.32 -4.70
C GLY A 37 -1.54 5.15 -3.77
N LEU A 38 -1.50 5.37 -2.45
CA LEU A 38 -1.81 4.31 -1.48
C LEU A 38 -3.27 3.85 -1.57
N THR A 39 -4.18 4.77 -1.87
CA THR A 39 -5.60 4.43 -2.13
C THR A 39 -5.71 3.52 -3.36
N HIS A 40 -4.97 3.84 -4.43
CA HIS A 40 -4.93 3.04 -5.64
C HIS A 40 -4.39 1.64 -5.35
N LEU A 41 -3.21 1.53 -4.73
CA LEU A 41 -2.60 0.25 -4.36
C LEU A 41 -3.51 -0.61 -3.48
N ARG A 42 -4.15 -0.02 -2.46
CA ARG A 42 -5.11 -0.73 -1.60
C ARG A 42 -6.24 -1.33 -2.41
N ASN A 43 -6.85 -0.53 -3.28
CA ASN A 43 -7.96 -0.99 -4.11
C ASN A 43 -7.52 -2.13 -5.03
N MET A 44 -6.35 -2.02 -5.67
CA MET A 44 -5.82 -3.10 -6.49
C MET A 44 -5.55 -4.37 -5.69
N LEU A 45 -4.95 -4.27 -4.49
CA LEU A 45 -4.71 -5.43 -3.63
C LEU A 45 -6.03 -6.12 -3.26
N LEU A 46 -7.06 -5.36 -2.90
CA LEU A 46 -8.39 -5.92 -2.61
C LEU A 46 -8.96 -6.68 -3.80
N VAL A 47 -8.88 -6.12 -5.01
CA VAL A 47 -9.30 -6.81 -6.23
C VAL A 47 -8.53 -8.11 -6.44
N ARG A 48 -7.20 -8.10 -6.23
CA ARG A 48 -6.38 -9.33 -6.37
C ARG A 48 -6.67 -10.35 -5.27
N ALA A 49 -6.93 -9.91 -4.05
CA ALA A 49 -7.10 -10.77 -2.89
C ALA A 49 -8.52 -11.31 -2.74
N ARG A 50 -9.52 -10.66 -3.35
CA ARG A 50 -10.94 -11.06 -3.30
C ARG A 50 -11.46 -11.40 -4.70
N ASP A 51 -11.68 -10.38 -5.53
CA ASP A 51 -12.43 -10.52 -6.79
C ASP A 51 -11.76 -11.50 -7.78
N ASP A 52 -10.43 -11.44 -7.91
CA ASP A 52 -9.70 -12.36 -8.79
C ASP A 52 -9.65 -13.78 -8.21
N VAL A 53 -9.61 -13.93 -6.88
CA VAL A 53 -9.73 -15.23 -6.21
C VAL A 53 -11.11 -15.83 -6.48
N GLU A 54 -12.18 -15.08 -6.23
CA GLU A 54 -13.55 -15.51 -6.45
C GLU A 54 -13.80 -15.88 -7.91
N ARG A 55 -13.29 -15.07 -8.85
CA ARG A 55 -13.41 -15.36 -10.28
C ARG A 55 -12.68 -16.64 -10.68
N LYS A 56 -11.52 -16.92 -10.09
CA LYS A 56 -10.70 -18.09 -10.45
C LYS A 56 -11.14 -19.38 -9.76
N TYR A 57 -11.52 -19.32 -8.49
CA TYR A 57 -11.78 -20.49 -7.65
C TYR A 57 -13.25 -20.66 -7.25
N GLY A 58 -14.11 -19.72 -7.67
CA GLY A 58 -15.48 -19.62 -7.20
C GLY A 58 -15.55 -18.86 -5.87
N ALA A 59 -16.72 -18.27 -5.59
CA ALA A 59 -17.01 -17.78 -4.25
C ALA A 59 -17.11 -19.00 -3.32
N ASP A 60 -16.28 -19.05 -2.29
CA ASP A 60 -16.55 -19.94 -1.16
C ASP A 60 -17.90 -19.48 -0.61
N SER A 61 -18.91 -20.35 -0.77
CA SER A 61 -20.30 -19.97 -0.62
C SER A 61 -20.55 -19.24 0.70
N LEU A 62 -20.74 -17.92 0.62
CA LEU A 62 -21.25 -17.01 1.66
C LEU A 62 -22.72 -17.33 1.99
N VAL A 63 -23.09 -18.61 2.07
CA VAL A 63 -24.41 -19.06 2.50
C VAL A 63 -24.51 -18.77 3.99
N GLY A 64 -24.99 -17.58 4.32
CA GLY A 64 -25.23 -17.12 5.69
C GLY A 64 -24.56 -15.80 6.08
N THR A 65 -23.71 -15.20 5.23
CA THR A 65 -23.06 -13.92 5.55
C THR A 65 -23.98 -12.75 5.20
N SER A 66 -24.29 -11.90 6.18
CA SER A 66 -25.16 -10.73 5.95
C SER A 66 -24.43 -9.65 5.14
N MET A 67 -25.17 -8.77 4.45
CA MET A 67 -24.57 -7.60 3.77
C MET A 67 -23.74 -6.74 4.74
N SER A 68 -24.20 -6.60 5.99
CA SER A 68 -23.47 -5.89 7.04
C SER A 68 -22.13 -6.55 7.40
N ASP A 69 -22.03 -7.88 7.32
CA ASP A 69 -20.77 -8.57 7.58
C ASP A 69 -19.78 -8.38 6.44
N ILE A 70 -20.25 -8.36 5.19
CA ILE A 70 -19.42 -8.09 4.01
C ILE A 70 -18.85 -6.66 4.08
N GLU A 71 -19.70 -5.67 4.37
CA GLU A 71 -19.27 -4.27 4.53
C GLU A 71 -18.26 -4.11 5.67
N ARG A 72 -18.49 -4.82 6.79
CA ARG A 72 -17.57 -4.83 7.93
C ARG A 72 -16.23 -5.46 7.57
N GLN A 73 -16.21 -6.61 6.92
CA GLN A 73 -14.98 -7.29 6.48
C GLN A 73 -14.19 -6.39 5.53
N ASP A 74 -14.86 -5.77 4.57
CA ASP A 74 -14.26 -4.85 3.63
C ASP A 74 -13.63 -3.63 4.33
N HIS A 75 -14.35 -3.04 5.28
CA HIS A 75 -13.82 -1.95 6.09
C HIS A 75 -12.59 -2.39 6.91
N LEU A 76 -12.65 -3.54 7.58
CA LEU A 76 -11.53 -4.05 8.38
C LEU A 76 -10.30 -4.37 7.52
N ALA A 77 -10.49 -4.96 6.35
CA ALA A 77 -9.42 -5.23 5.39
C ALA A 77 -8.77 -3.94 4.90
N LYS A 78 -9.57 -2.92 4.56
CA LYS A 78 -9.06 -1.59 4.17
C LYS A 78 -8.22 -0.97 5.28
N VAL A 79 -8.71 -0.95 6.52
CA VAL A 79 -7.97 -0.41 7.67
C VAL A 79 -6.64 -1.16 7.87
N GLU A 80 -6.62 -2.49 7.73
CA GLU A 80 -5.40 -3.28 7.87
C GLU A 80 -4.37 -2.96 6.78
N ILE A 81 -4.83 -2.86 5.52
CA ILE A 81 -3.95 -2.53 4.39
C ILE A 81 -3.36 -1.12 4.55
N GLU A 82 -4.16 -0.15 4.97
CA GLU A 82 -3.71 1.23 5.20
C GLU A 82 -2.68 1.32 6.33
N ALA A 83 -2.92 0.63 7.45
CA ALA A 83 -1.98 0.60 8.57
C ALA A 83 -0.65 -0.06 8.17
N TYR A 84 -0.70 -1.20 7.47
CA TYR A 84 0.51 -1.85 6.96
C TYR A 84 1.25 -0.96 5.95
N ALA A 85 0.52 -0.30 5.05
CA ALA A 85 1.11 0.61 4.07
C ALA A 85 1.82 1.78 4.76
N ALA A 86 1.22 2.42 5.77
CA ALA A 86 1.85 3.50 6.52
C ALA A 86 3.20 3.10 7.13
N ILE A 87 3.28 1.89 7.69
CA ILE A 87 4.52 1.34 8.25
C ILE A 87 5.56 1.11 7.15
N VAL A 88 5.16 0.57 5.99
CA VAL A 88 6.07 0.33 4.87
C VAL A 88 6.59 1.65 4.27
N VAL A 89 5.74 2.67 4.17
CA VAL A 89 6.16 4.03 3.76
C VAL A 89 7.17 4.59 4.75
N ASN A 90 6.88 4.54 6.05
CA ASN A 90 7.77 5.01 7.09
C ASN A 90 9.15 4.32 7.03
N ASP A 91 9.18 3.00 6.88
CA ASP A 91 10.43 2.24 6.72
C ASP A 91 11.25 2.71 5.51
N GLU A 92 10.60 3.06 4.39
CA GLU A 92 11.29 3.50 3.17
C GLU A 92 11.75 4.96 3.27
N VAL A 93 10.94 5.81 3.88
CA VAL A 93 11.26 7.23 4.15
C VAL A 93 12.49 7.34 5.03
N ILE A 94 12.53 6.59 6.15
CA ILE A 94 13.69 6.54 7.05
C ILE A 94 14.90 5.97 6.33
N ARG A 95 14.74 4.84 5.62
CA ARG A 95 15.85 4.18 4.92
C ARG A 95 16.49 5.06 3.85
N SER A 96 15.68 5.82 3.13
CA SER A 96 16.14 6.65 2.02
C SER A 96 16.55 8.05 2.46
N GLY A 97 16.35 8.39 3.74
CA GLY A 97 16.65 9.72 4.29
C GLY A 97 15.79 10.83 3.68
N TYR A 98 14.54 10.51 3.29
CA TYR A 98 13.63 11.50 2.68
C TYR A 98 13.13 12.52 3.70
N VAL A 99 13.05 12.11 4.96
CA VAL A 99 12.88 13.00 6.11
C VAL A 99 14.15 12.97 6.92
N GLY A 100 14.45 14.06 7.62
CA GLY A 100 15.67 14.19 8.41
C GLY A 100 15.78 13.15 9.53
N ASP A 101 16.88 13.24 10.30
CA ASP A 101 17.23 12.24 11.33
C ASP A 101 16.17 12.10 12.44
N ASP A 102 15.38 13.14 12.70
CA ASP A 102 14.21 13.09 13.58
C ASP A 102 12.96 12.69 12.78
N ALA A 103 12.78 11.37 12.60
CA ALA A 103 11.70 10.79 11.81
C ALA A 103 10.54 10.23 12.65
N GLU A 104 10.57 10.37 13.99
CA GLU A 104 9.57 9.77 14.89
C GLU A 104 8.15 10.32 14.66
N TRP A 105 8.05 11.57 14.20
CA TRP A 105 6.78 12.23 13.86
C TRP A 105 6.10 11.64 12.62
N PHE A 106 6.87 11.02 11.71
CA PHE A 106 6.39 10.68 10.36
C PHE A 106 5.35 9.55 10.39
N LEU A 107 5.54 8.54 11.24
CA LEU A 107 4.59 7.43 11.33
C LEU A 107 3.21 7.88 11.86
N PRO A 108 3.10 8.60 13.00
CA PRO A 108 1.83 9.19 13.43
C PRO A 108 1.20 10.12 12.38
N TRP A 109 2.00 10.93 11.70
CA TRP A 109 1.56 11.81 10.61
C TRP A 109 0.95 11.01 9.45
N MET A 110 1.62 9.93 9.02
CA MET A 110 1.14 9.05 7.95
C MET A 110 -0.16 8.35 8.35
N PHE A 111 -0.26 7.88 9.60
CA PHE A 111 -1.49 7.29 10.14
C PHE A 111 -2.65 8.30 10.15
N HIS A 112 -2.40 9.56 10.54
CA HIS A 112 -3.40 10.62 10.52
C HIS A 112 -3.87 10.93 9.09
N LEU A 113 -2.93 11.07 8.15
CA LEU A 113 -3.21 11.31 6.74
C LEU A 113 -4.10 10.19 6.14
N ARG A 114 -3.86 8.93 6.49
CA ARG A 114 -4.62 7.80 5.94
C ARG A 114 -5.95 7.54 6.63
N LEU A 115 -5.95 7.52 7.97
CA LEU A 115 -7.08 7.02 8.76
C LEU A 115 -7.93 8.13 9.38
N GLY A 116 -7.51 9.40 9.30
CA GLY A 116 -8.22 10.52 9.91
C GLY A 116 -8.40 10.29 11.41
N ASP A 117 -9.56 10.65 11.97
CA ASP A 117 -9.81 10.60 13.42
C ASP A 117 -9.67 9.21 14.06
N ALA A 118 -9.80 8.14 13.27
CA ALA A 118 -9.64 6.77 13.77
C ALA A 118 -8.17 6.41 14.08
N TYR A 119 -7.20 7.23 13.65
CA TYR A 119 -5.79 6.86 13.59
C TYR A 119 -5.22 6.39 14.93
N LYS A 120 -5.46 7.11 16.04
CA LYS A 120 -4.87 6.78 17.36
C LYS A 120 -5.20 5.35 17.79
N SER A 121 -6.49 5.00 17.72
CA SER A 121 -6.97 3.67 18.12
C SER A 121 -6.43 2.52 17.27
N VAL A 122 -6.10 2.79 16.00
CA VAL A 122 -5.51 1.80 15.08
C VAL A 122 -4.00 1.74 15.26
N MET A 123 -3.35 2.89 15.36
CA MET A 123 -1.92 3.06 15.54
C MET A 123 -1.45 2.33 16.79
N ASP A 124 -2.06 2.59 17.95
CA ASP A 124 -1.70 1.95 19.22
C ASP A 124 -1.75 0.41 19.12
N LYS A 125 -2.75 -0.14 18.42
CA LYS A 125 -2.92 -1.59 18.23
C LYS A 125 -1.99 -2.20 17.19
N ARG A 126 -1.41 -1.40 16.30
CA ARG A 126 -0.70 -1.89 15.10
C ARG A 126 0.79 -1.59 15.12
N VAL A 127 1.18 -0.45 15.66
CA VAL A 127 2.58 -0.06 15.79
C VAL A 127 3.32 -1.04 16.71
N GLU A 128 2.83 -1.27 17.93
CA GLU A 128 3.36 -2.31 18.84
C GLU A 128 3.42 -3.69 18.17
N TYR A 129 2.41 -3.98 17.35
CA TYR A 129 2.24 -5.24 16.65
C TYR A 129 3.18 -5.43 15.44
N TYR A 130 3.76 -4.38 14.89
CA TYR A 130 4.65 -4.48 13.73
C TYR A 130 6.09 -4.08 14.04
N GLU A 131 6.33 -3.13 14.95
CA GLU A 131 7.66 -2.56 15.18
C GLU A 131 8.70 -3.57 15.67
N SER A 132 8.31 -4.51 16.53
CA SER A 132 9.20 -5.53 17.13
C SER A 132 9.66 -6.65 16.18
N ARG A 133 9.39 -6.53 14.88
CA ARG A 133 9.52 -7.62 13.89
C ARG A 133 10.38 -7.22 12.71
N THR A 134 11.08 -8.19 12.12
CA THR A 134 11.77 -8.04 10.83
C THR A 134 10.78 -7.76 9.69
N ILE A 135 11.27 -7.24 8.55
CA ILE A 135 10.42 -6.98 7.36
C ILE A 135 9.62 -8.21 6.94
N GLU A 136 10.26 -9.38 6.97
CA GLU A 136 9.61 -10.64 6.56
C GLU A 136 8.55 -11.09 7.57
N GLU A 137 8.82 -10.96 8.88
CA GLU A 137 7.84 -11.26 9.91
C GLU A 137 6.65 -10.31 9.88
N ARG A 138 6.87 -9.01 9.64
CA ARG A 138 5.80 -8.02 9.43
C ARG A 138 4.92 -8.43 8.26
N ARG A 139 5.53 -8.83 7.13
CA ARG A 139 4.83 -9.29 5.93
C ARG A 139 3.97 -10.54 6.21
N LEU A 140 4.55 -11.57 6.81
CA LEU A 140 3.82 -12.80 7.17
C LEU A 140 2.66 -12.50 8.14
N LYS A 141 2.87 -11.58 9.08
CA LYS A 141 1.83 -11.18 10.02
C LYS A 141 0.69 -10.43 9.33
N PHE A 142 1.02 -9.50 8.44
CA PHE A 142 0.05 -8.79 7.61
C PHE A 142 -0.84 -9.79 6.84
N VAL A 143 -0.23 -10.78 6.17
CA VAL A 143 -0.96 -11.84 5.47
C VAL A 143 -1.89 -12.59 6.42
N SER A 144 -1.41 -13.00 7.60
CA SER A 144 -2.22 -13.71 8.60
C SER A 144 -3.40 -12.88 9.13
N VAL A 145 -3.24 -11.56 9.28
CA VAL A 145 -4.35 -10.69 9.70
C VAL A 145 -5.34 -10.50 8.56
N LEU A 146 -4.83 -10.24 7.35
CA LEU A 146 -5.67 -10.07 6.17
C LEU A 146 -6.53 -11.31 5.91
N GLN A 147 -5.97 -12.52 5.99
CA GLN A 147 -6.71 -13.78 5.85
C GLN A 147 -7.79 -13.99 6.92
N ARG A 148 -7.68 -13.35 8.09
CA ARG A 148 -8.73 -13.42 9.12
C ARG A 148 -9.89 -12.48 8.85
N VAL A 149 -9.64 -11.33 8.24
CA VAL A 149 -10.67 -10.32 7.92
C VAL A 149 -11.19 -10.45 6.50
N LEU A 150 -10.44 -11.12 5.62
CA LEU A 150 -10.71 -11.39 4.22
C LEU A 150 -10.25 -12.84 3.89
N PRO A 151 -11.04 -13.86 4.25
CA PRO A 151 -10.65 -15.27 4.10
C PRO A 151 -10.26 -15.70 2.68
N GLU A 152 -10.87 -15.09 1.67
CA GLU A 152 -10.59 -15.33 0.24
C GLU A 152 -9.11 -15.10 -0.09
N SER A 153 -8.48 -14.15 0.60
CA SER A 153 -7.06 -13.83 0.41
C SER A 153 -6.12 -15.01 0.72
N ALA A 154 -6.60 -16.07 1.40
CA ALA A 154 -5.84 -17.30 1.62
C ALA A 154 -5.51 -18.06 0.32
N ARG A 155 -6.29 -17.84 -0.75
CA ARG A 155 -6.07 -18.43 -2.07
C ARG A 155 -5.34 -17.50 -3.05
N ALA A 156 -4.98 -16.29 -2.63
CA ALA A 156 -4.22 -15.37 -3.46
C ALA A 156 -2.76 -15.86 -3.62
N PRO A 157 -2.12 -15.68 -4.79
CA PRO A 157 -0.73 -16.07 -4.99
C PRO A 157 0.20 -15.43 -3.96
N LEU A 158 1.04 -16.22 -3.29
CA LEU A 158 1.90 -15.70 -2.20
C LEU A 158 2.89 -14.62 -2.66
N VAL A 159 3.28 -14.64 -3.94
CA VAL A 159 4.14 -13.63 -4.56
C VAL A 159 3.49 -12.24 -4.54
N LEU A 160 2.16 -12.14 -4.58
CA LEU A 160 1.43 -10.87 -4.42
C LEU A 160 1.84 -10.14 -3.14
N PHE A 161 1.93 -10.88 -2.03
CA PHE A 161 2.28 -10.32 -0.73
C PHE A 161 3.76 -10.00 -0.58
N ARG A 162 4.62 -10.46 -1.50
CA ARG A 162 6.01 -10.01 -1.63
C ARG A 162 6.12 -8.75 -2.49
N LEU A 163 5.33 -8.69 -3.57
CA LEU A 163 5.33 -7.56 -4.51
C LEU A 163 4.65 -6.31 -3.93
N PHE A 164 3.57 -6.47 -3.16
CA PHE A 164 2.79 -5.36 -2.61
C PHE A 164 3.60 -4.37 -1.74
N PRO A 165 4.37 -4.79 -0.71
CA PRO A 165 5.20 -3.85 0.04
C PRO A 165 6.28 -3.19 -0.82
N ARG A 166 6.73 -3.83 -1.91
CA ARG A 166 7.64 -3.19 -2.87
C ARG A 166 6.93 -2.15 -3.74
N ALA A 167 5.68 -2.37 -4.12
CA ALA A 167 4.88 -1.39 -4.83
C ALA A 167 4.68 -0.13 -3.97
N ILE A 168 4.44 -0.29 -2.66
CA ILE A 168 4.36 0.82 -1.72
C ILE A 168 5.69 1.61 -1.67
N ARG A 169 6.83 0.93 -1.61
CA ARG A 169 8.14 1.60 -1.59
C ARG A 169 8.44 2.36 -2.88
N ILE A 170 8.11 1.78 -4.03
CA ILE A 170 8.26 2.46 -5.33
C ILE A 170 7.39 3.72 -5.33
N LEU A 171 6.15 3.58 -4.87
CA LEU A 171 5.21 4.69 -4.76
C LEU A 171 5.74 5.81 -3.86
N THR A 172 6.35 5.45 -2.73
CA THR A 172 7.05 6.40 -1.85
C THR A 172 8.18 7.10 -2.60
N ALA A 173 9.09 6.37 -3.25
CA ALA A 173 10.19 6.96 -3.99
C ALA A 173 9.70 7.91 -5.11
N VAL A 174 8.65 7.53 -5.83
CA VAL A 174 8.01 8.38 -6.85
C VAL A 174 7.42 9.64 -6.21
N ALA A 175 6.73 9.53 -5.07
CA ALA A 175 6.14 10.68 -4.37
C ALA A 175 7.20 11.69 -3.93
N PHE A 176 8.37 11.21 -3.48
CA PHE A 176 9.50 12.04 -3.07
C PHE A 176 10.43 12.46 -4.23
N GLY A 177 10.06 12.15 -5.48
CA GLY A 177 10.83 12.58 -6.66
C GLY A 177 12.18 11.88 -6.82
N ASP A 178 12.30 10.63 -6.35
CA ASP A 178 13.52 9.83 -6.43
C ASP A 178 13.40 8.70 -7.49
N PRO A 179 13.65 9.02 -8.78
CA PRO A 179 13.50 8.07 -9.86
C PRO A 179 14.59 6.98 -9.86
N LEU A 180 15.73 7.21 -9.21
CA LEU A 180 16.79 6.22 -9.12
C LEU A 180 16.37 5.12 -8.15
N ARG A 181 15.92 5.49 -6.95
CA ARG A 181 15.42 4.54 -5.96
C ARG A 181 14.20 3.78 -6.45
N ALA A 182 13.28 4.46 -7.14
CA ALA A 182 12.12 3.80 -7.74
C ALA A 182 12.51 2.71 -8.75
N LYS A 183 13.55 2.95 -9.56
CA LYS A 183 14.09 1.96 -10.52
C LYS A 183 14.79 0.79 -9.83
N GLU A 184 15.57 1.04 -8.78
CA GLU A 184 16.21 -0.01 -7.97
C GLU A 184 15.16 -0.95 -7.36
N LEU A 185 14.15 -0.37 -6.70
CA LEU A 185 13.05 -1.13 -6.11
C LEU A 185 12.26 -1.91 -7.17
N ARG A 186 12.14 -1.37 -8.39
CA ARG A 186 11.55 -2.10 -9.53
C ARG A 186 12.41 -3.28 -9.97
N ALA A 187 13.73 -3.11 -10.02
CA ALA A 187 14.65 -4.22 -10.31
C ALA A 187 14.53 -5.33 -9.24
N GLU A 188 14.36 -4.96 -7.97
CA GLU A 188 14.07 -5.93 -6.90
C GLU A 188 12.73 -6.67 -7.14
N GLN A 189 11.66 -5.96 -7.55
CA GLN A 189 10.39 -6.62 -7.90
C GLN A 189 10.53 -7.62 -9.05
N ILE A 190 11.29 -7.25 -10.09
CA ILE A 190 11.58 -8.14 -11.23
C ILE A 190 12.33 -9.40 -10.75
N GLY A 191 13.20 -9.28 -9.74
CA GLY A 191 13.85 -10.43 -9.12
C GLY A 191 12.88 -11.43 -8.47
N PHE A 192 11.70 -10.98 -8.03
CA PHE A 192 10.66 -11.87 -7.47
C PHE A 192 9.71 -12.42 -8.52
N LEU A 193 9.49 -11.70 -9.61
CA LEU A 193 8.61 -12.09 -10.71
C LEU A 193 9.22 -11.62 -12.03
N PRO A 194 10.08 -12.44 -12.67
CA PRO A 194 10.77 -12.05 -13.91
C PRO A 194 9.80 -11.67 -15.03
N GLY A 195 8.63 -12.32 -15.13
CA GLY A 195 7.59 -12.03 -16.12
C GLY A 195 7.05 -10.59 -16.11
N ILE A 196 7.42 -9.77 -15.12
CA ILE A 196 7.17 -8.33 -15.11
C ILE A 196 7.71 -7.64 -16.38
N VAL A 197 8.88 -8.05 -16.89
CA VAL A 197 9.50 -7.39 -18.06
C VAL A 197 8.85 -7.79 -19.38
N ASP A 198 8.12 -8.91 -19.39
CA ASP A 198 7.50 -9.47 -20.61
C ASP A 198 6.19 -8.75 -21.00
N CYS A 199 5.70 -7.85 -20.15
CA CYS A 199 4.55 -7.02 -20.49
C CYS A 199 4.88 -6.10 -21.67
N HIS A 200 4.22 -6.34 -22.81
CA HIS A 200 4.43 -5.58 -24.04
C HIS A 200 3.95 -4.12 -23.97
N GLU A 201 3.13 -3.75 -22.98
CA GLU A 201 2.70 -2.34 -22.81
C GLU A 201 3.67 -1.54 -21.94
N CYS A 202 4.00 -2.06 -20.75
CA CYS A 202 4.75 -1.30 -19.76
C CYS A 202 6.22 -1.72 -19.64
N HIS A 203 6.60 -2.90 -20.14
CA HIS A 203 7.96 -3.45 -20.04
C HIS A 203 8.53 -3.40 -18.62
N GLY A 204 7.67 -3.56 -17.61
CA GLY A 204 8.05 -3.46 -16.21
C GLY A 204 8.41 -2.05 -15.72
N ARG A 205 8.22 -0.99 -16.51
CA ARG A 205 8.58 0.39 -16.13
C ARG A 205 7.91 0.84 -14.83
N VAL A 206 8.59 1.71 -14.10
CA VAL A 206 7.98 2.50 -13.02
C VAL A 206 6.92 3.39 -13.64
N LEU A 207 5.72 3.40 -13.04
CA LEU A 207 4.59 4.24 -13.44
C LEU A 207 4.40 5.34 -12.39
N ASP A 208 3.66 6.38 -12.76
CA ASP A 208 3.22 7.39 -11.81
C ASP A 208 2.23 6.78 -10.80
N ASN A 209 2.07 7.41 -9.64
CA ASN A 209 1.37 6.82 -8.50
C ASN A 209 -0.14 6.59 -8.70
N GLU A 210 -0.74 7.23 -9.70
CA GLU A 210 -2.14 7.04 -10.11
C GLU A 210 -2.32 6.11 -11.32
N ASP A 211 -1.21 5.70 -11.94
CA ASP A 211 -1.23 4.93 -13.17
C ASP A 211 -1.23 3.43 -12.90
N SER A 212 -1.91 2.72 -13.80
CA SER A 212 -1.80 1.26 -13.89
C SER A 212 -1.71 0.79 -15.33
N CYS A 213 -0.94 -0.28 -15.54
CA CYS A 213 -0.87 -0.93 -16.85
C CYS A 213 -2.12 -1.77 -17.09
N ARG A 214 -2.79 -1.52 -18.22
CA ARG A 214 -4.05 -2.21 -18.59
C ARG A 214 -3.81 -3.68 -18.93
N CYS A 215 -2.66 -4.02 -19.50
CA CYS A 215 -2.29 -5.40 -19.81
C CYS A 215 -1.98 -6.24 -18.56
N CYS A 216 -0.99 -5.82 -17.75
CA CYS A 216 -0.46 -6.66 -16.67
C CYS A 216 -0.94 -6.27 -15.26
N GLY A 217 -1.55 -5.10 -15.08
CA GLY A 217 -1.95 -4.60 -13.77
C GLY A 217 -0.82 -4.04 -12.91
N ASN A 218 0.37 -3.75 -13.46
CA ASN A 218 1.42 -2.96 -12.77
C ASN A 218 0.79 -1.71 -12.12
N PRO A 219 1.01 -1.40 -10.83
CA PRO A 219 2.02 -1.98 -9.92
C PRO A 219 1.55 -3.15 -9.03
N VAL A 220 0.31 -3.62 -9.15
CA VAL A 220 -0.21 -4.80 -8.45
C VAL A 220 -0.76 -5.81 -9.48
N TRP A 221 0.18 -6.61 -10.01
CA TRP A 221 -0.04 -7.50 -11.15
C TRP A 221 -1.29 -8.38 -11.03
N ASN A 222 -1.95 -8.59 -12.16
CA ASN A 222 -3.12 -9.46 -12.25
C ASN A 222 -2.74 -10.94 -12.15
N PHE A 223 -3.74 -11.79 -11.94
CA PHE A 223 -3.53 -13.24 -11.73
C PHE A 223 -2.85 -13.95 -12.90
N THR A 224 -3.02 -13.48 -14.14
CA THR A 224 -2.34 -14.07 -15.30
C THR A 224 -0.83 -13.96 -15.15
N PHE A 225 -0.34 -12.81 -14.69
CA PHE A 225 1.09 -12.58 -14.44
C PHE A 225 1.56 -13.14 -13.09
N LEU A 226 0.71 -13.13 -12.05
CA LEU A 226 1.11 -13.68 -10.74
C LEU A 226 1.23 -15.20 -10.72
N LEU A 227 0.68 -15.87 -11.74
CA LEU A 227 0.68 -17.33 -11.89
C LEU A 227 1.47 -17.81 -13.11
N SER A 228 2.08 -16.90 -13.86
CA SER A 228 3.00 -17.28 -14.93
C SER A 228 4.34 -17.70 -14.30
N ASP A 229 4.79 -18.91 -14.66
CA ASP A 229 6.11 -19.44 -14.31
C ASP A 229 7.23 -18.70 -15.05
#